data_AF-A0A511FEE3-F1
#
_entry.id   AF-A0A511FEE3-F1
#
_cell.length_a   1.000
_cell.length_b   1.000
_cell.length_c   1.000
_cell.angle_alpha   90.00
_cell.angle_beta   90.00
_cell.angle_gamma   90.00
#
_symmetry.space_group_name_H-M   'P 1'
#
loop_
_entity.id
_entity.type
_entity.pdbx_description
1 polymer ?
#
loop_
_entity_poly.entity_id
_entity_poly.type
_entity_poly.pdbx_seq_one_letter_code
_entity_poly.pdbx_strand_id
1 'polypeptide(L)'
;MDPLAPFGRQEPCWCGSGKTYRLCHKRWATPQSQPGDPTPPDPEDAIFLSPRVSLARGALSNAMPAGTPITMPAAPSEPRPSPLSYVEHAIATFPTEEPALSVRDLGRLRVDLLHRLSRLPDNTDEVQLELREGVAQAALLAWQTVGTLALTPATLLWNEELDPATFIGRTILLADHVLTPDRILAAASHRTTNAALRHLARTELRREGLIRTGRVISVPSGPALATGGDAAYEAARLDLTNAELTDFIRDQLVIEGPTAREALFVNAKDDFEHEPHMWLYAHFVPGSVDEDGHFQTRMLGHFDPQHDYQPWIAQTIDDAVRAYVQRTADRLVVADLVGAEYVAASPFEARLLRRRNPTFTPGPASAGVWADVPVLRSLESKDLVKILNEDEAVHDLRGRVQLAVKSASDLAGQAKAIQELTDELDHSSAILDRKLRTERAYSAITPAALGTAGLVIGAAGGVPGFAGAAIGAVAGIVPWIGARRNARRDAAYLFVTARRRKR
;
A
#
# COMPACT_ATOMS: atom_id res chain seq x y z
N MET A 1 -0.16 -24.51 6.95
CA MET A 1 -1.52 -24.07 7.33
C MET A 1 -1.69 -22.63 6.89
N ASP A 2 -2.83 -22.30 6.28
CA ASP A 2 -3.19 -20.95 5.87
C ASP A 2 -3.45 -20.08 7.12
N PRO A 3 -2.65 -19.03 7.37
CA PRO A 3 -2.83 -18.16 8.54
C PRO A 3 -4.17 -17.39 8.54
N LEU A 4 -4.94 -17.44 7.44
CA LEU A 4 -6.25 -16.79 7.32
C LEU A 4 -7.45 -17.72 7.53
N ALA A 5 -7.21 -19.00 7.81
CA ALA A 5 -8.27 -19.98 7.99
C ALA A 5 -9.35 -19.65 9.06
N PRO A 6 -9.16 -18.75 10.06
CA PRO A 6 -10.17 -18.55 11.09
C PRO A 6 -10.97 -17.24 11.02
N PHE A 7 -10.85 -16.39 9.98
CA PHE A 7 -11.66 -15.15 9.99
C PHE A 7 -13.16 -15.46 9.86
N GLY A 8 -13.88 -15.15 10.93
CA GLY A 8 -15.34 -15.22 10.95
C GLY A 8 -15.91 -14.32 9.86
N ARG A 9 -16.90 -14.81 9.10
CA ARG A 9 -17.50 -14.04 7.99
C ARG A 9 -17.98 -12.63 8.39
N GLN A 10 -18.31 -12.42 9.66
CA GLN A 10 -18.80 -11.14 10.19
C GLN A 10 -17.74 -10.36 10.99
N GLU A 11 -16.52 -10.88 11.11
CA GLU A 11 -15.45 -10.17 11.79
C GLU A 11 -14.99 -8.98 10.95
N PRO A 12 -14.52 -7.89 11.58
CA PRO A 12 -13.87 -6.80 10.88
C PRO A 12 -12.76 -7.32 9.97
N CYS A 13 -12.69 -6.77 8.76
CA CYS A 13 -11.66 -7.11 7.82
C CYS A 13 -10.28 -6.71 8.37
N TRP A 14 -9.35 -7.66 8.38
CA TRP A 14 -7.94 -7.43 8.74
C TRP A 14 -7.26 -6.41 7.78
N CYS A 15 -7.87 -6.10 6.65
CA CYS A 15 -7.50 -5.03 5.72
C CYS A 15 -7.75 -3.60 6.14
N GLY A 16 -8.50 -3.38 7.23
CA GLY A 16 -8.73 -2.02 7.72
C GLY A 16 -9.73 -1.22 6.89
N SER A 17 -10.40 -1.84 5.92
CA SER A 17 -11.46 -1.20 5.12
C SER A 17 -12.71 -0.79 5.89
N GLY A 18 -12.77 -1.08 7.19
CA GLY A 18 -13.95 -0.90 8.04
C GLY A 18 -15.12 -1.85 7.74
N LYS A 19 -15.00 -2.69 6.70
CA LYS A 19 -16.01 -3.70 6.32
C LYS A 19 -15.78 -5.01 7.06
N THR A 20 -16.76 -5.91 7.03
CA THR A 20 -16.56 -7.29 7.48
C THR A 20 -15.73 -8.08 6.47
N TYR A 21 -15.03 -9.12 6.93
CA TYR A 21 -14.24 -10.01 6.08
C TYR A 21 -15.07 -10.55 4.89
N ARG A 22 -16.34 -10.92 5.11
CA ARG A 22 -17.25 -11.32 4.03
C ARG A 22 -17.45 -10.22 2.99
N LEU A 23 -17.69 -8.99 3.40
CA LEU A 23 -17.97 -7.90 2.47
C LEU A 23 -16.71 -7.41 1.75
N CYS A 24 -15.54 -7.56 2.38
CA CYS A 24 -14.29 -7.11 1.81
C CYS A 24 -13.63 -8.16 0.90
N HIS A 25 -13.60 -9.44 1.32
CA HIS A 25 -12.80 -10.47 0.64
C HIS A 25 -13.62 -11.53 -0.08
N LYS A 26 -14.87 -11.82 0.32
CA LYS A 26 -15.70 -12.73 -0.49
C LYS A 26 -16.20 -12.12 -1.79
N ARG A 27 -16.16 -10.78 -1.92
CA ARG A 27 -16.48 -10.11 -3.19
C ARG A 27 -15.51 -10.52 -4.31
N TRP A 28 -14.30 -10.95 -3.95
CA TRP A 28 -13.24 -11.35 -4.86
C TRP A 28 -12.96 -12.85 -4.84
N ALA A 29 -13.82 -13.65 -4.19
CA ALA A 29 -13.71 -15.11 -4.18
C ALA A 29 -14.38 -15.77 -5.39
N THR A 30 -15.28 -15.03 -6.06
CA THR A 30 -16.03 -15.47 -7.24
C THR A 30 -16.25 -14.27 -8.17
N PRO A 31 -16.38 -14.47 -9.49
CA PRO A 31 -16.75 -13.41 -10.42
C PRO A 31 -18.05 -12.71 -10.00
N GLN A 32 -18.16 -11.38 -10.22
CA GLN A 32 -19.37 -10.64 -9.81
C GLN A 32 -20.52 -10.74 -10.82
N SER A 33 -20.20 -11.10 -12.06
CA SER A 33 -21.14 -11.30 -13.16
C SER A 33 -20.80 -12.56 -13.95
N GLN A 34 -21.80 -13.15 -14.60
CA GLN A 34 -21.62 -14.20 -15.59
C GLN A 34 -21.20 -13.62 -16.95
N PRO A 35 -20.62 -14.44 -17.85
CA PRO A 35 -20.30 -14.01 -19.20
C PRO A 35 -21.51 -13.42 -19.92
N GLY A 36 -21.33 -12.24 -20.52
CA GLY A 36 -22.39 -11.56 -21.26
C GLY A 36 -23.56 -10.99 -20.43
N ASP A 37 -23.44 -10.91 -19.10
CA ASP A 37 -24.51 -10.34 -18.25
C ASP A 37 -24.97 -8.95 -18.74
N PRO A 38 -26.29 -8.68 -18.74
CA PRO A 38 -26.84 -7.46 -19.32
C PRO A 38 -26.38 -6.21 -18.57
N THR A 39 -25.98 -5.19 -19.32
CA THR A 39 -25.54 -3.90 -18.78
C THR A 39 -26.66 -2.86 -18.82
N PRO A 40 -26.60 -1.83 -17.95
CA PRO A 40 -27.38 -0.61 -18.15
C PRO A 40 -27.08 0.03 -19.52
N PRO A 41 -27.99 0.87 -20.03
CA PRO A 41 -27.71 1.66 -21.23
C PRO A 41 -26.51 2.58 -21.00
N ASP A 42 -25.67 2.72 -22.03
CA ASP A 42 -24.47 3.55 -22.00
C ASP A 42 -24.86 5.04 -21.88
N PRO A 43 -24.43 5.76 -20.82
CA PRO A 43 -24.64 7.20 -20.72
C PRO A 43 -23.74 7.95 -21.71
N GLU A 44 -23.93 9.26 -21.86
CA GLU A 44 -23.17 10.07 -22.84
C GLU A 44 -21.65 10.05 -22.58
N ASP A 45 -21.23 9.95 -21.32
CA ASP A 45 -19.84 10.07 -20.87
C ASP A 45 -19.18 8.74 -20.48
N ALA A 46 -19.89 7.61 -20.55
CA ALA A 46 -19.34 6.30 -20.21
C ALA A 46 -19.88 5.15 -21.07
N ILE A 47 -19.17 4.02 -21.01
CA ILE A 47 -19.50 2.75 -21.66
C ILE A 47 -19.52 1.69 -20.58
N PHE A 48 -20.64 1.01 -20.37
CA PHE A 48 -20.72 -0.10 -19.42
C PHE A 48 -20.03 -1.34 -20.00
N LEU A 49 -19.06 -1.87 -19.24
CA LEU A 49 -18.36 -3.10 -19.57
C LEU A 49 -19.06 -4.31 -18.93
N SER A 50 -19.39 -4.18 -17.64
CA SER A 50 -20.19 -5.14 -16.88
C SER A 50 -21.28 -4.39 -16.09
N PRO A 51 -22.25 -5.07 -15.45
CA PRO A 51 -23.37 -4.41 -14.76
C PRO A 51 -22.97 -3.38 -13.70
N ARG A 52 -21.71 -3.41 -13.24
CA ARG A 52 -21.17 -2.55 -12.18
C ARG A 52 -19.92 -1.77 -12.56
N VAL A 53 -19.39 -1.99 -13.77
CA VAL A 53 -18.13 -1.39 -14.22
C VAL A 53 -18.39 -0.64 -15.51
N SER A 54 -18.07 0.65 -15.51
CA SER A 54 -18.14 1.52 -16.67
C SER A 54 -16.79 2.16 -16.94
N LEU A 55 -16.48 2.33 -18.21
CA LEU A 55 -15.30 3.01 -18.71
C LEU A 55 -15.68 4.39 -19.25
N ALA A 56 -14.94 5.43 -18.89
CA ALA A 56 -15.20 6.77 -19.42
C ALA A 56 -15.05 6.81 -20.95
N ARG A 57 -15.93 7.53 -21.63
CA ARG A 57 -15.95 7.66 -23.09
C ARG A 57 -14.74 8.51 -23.52
N GLY A 58 -13.72 7.84 -24.06
CA GLY A 58 -12.42 8.44 -24.39
C GLY A 58 -11.25 7.90 -23.58
N ALA A 59 -11.48 7.09 -22.53
CA ALA A 59 -10.41 6.50 -21.73
C ALA A 59 -9.45 5.65 -22.59
N LEU A 60 -9.98 4.86 -23.53
CA LEU A 60 -9.15 4.07 -24.45
C LEU A 60 -8.38 4.93 -25.44
N SER A 61 -9.01 5.96 -26.02
CA SER A 61 -8.32 6.86 -26.96
C SER A 61 -7.20 7.65 -26.28
N ASN A 62 -7.35 7.94 -24.98
CA ASN A 62 -6.32 8.61 -24.19
C ASN A 62 -5.21 7.64 -23.76
N ALA A 63 -5.56 6.42 -23.37
CA ALA A 63 -4.61 5.40 -22.90
C ALA A 63 -3.83 4.75 -24.06
N MET A 64 -4.49 4.57 -25.21
CA MET A 64 -3.96 3.96 -26.42
C MET A 64 -4.31 4.85 -27.63
N PRO A 65 -3.64 6.00 -27.79
CA PRO A 65 -3.84 6.85 -28.95
C PRO A 65 -3.52 6.11 -30.26
N ALA A 66 -4.11 6.56 -31.36
CA ALA A 66 -3.81 6.01 -32.69
C ALA A 66 -2.30 6.02 -32.96
N GLY A 67 -1.78 4.91 -33.47
CA GLY A 67 -0.33 4.70 -33.67
C GLY A 67 0.40 4.11 -32.46
N THR A 68 -0.29 3.81 -31.35
CA THR A 68 0.31 3.04 -30.26
C THR A 68 0.70 1.65 -30.77
N PRO A 69 1.98 1.26 -30.69
CA PRO A 69 2.42 -0.02 -31.20
C PRO A 69 1.79 -1.16 -30.39
N ILE A 70 1.21 -2.14 -31.10
CA ILE A 70 0.75 -3.38 -30.48
C ILE A 70 1.95 -4.30 -30.36
N THR A 71 2.39 -4.56 -29.14
CA THR A 71 3.47 -5.51 -28.87
C THR A 71 2.92 -6.93 -28.91
N MET A 72 3.63 -7.83 -29.57
CA MET A 72 3.33 -9.26 -29.48
C MET A 72 3.37 -9.72 -28.01
N PRO A 73 2.53 -10.69 -27.61
CA PRO A 73 2.58 -11.23 -26.26
C PRO A 73 3.98 -11.80 -26.02
N ALA A 74 4.66 -11.30 -24.98
CA ALA A 74 5.94 -11.87 -24.58
C ALA A 74 5.73 -13.33 -24.14
N ALA A 75 6.76 -14.17 -24.26
CA ALA A 75 6.70 -15.56 -23.84
C ALA A 75 6.22 -15.65 -22.37
N PRO A 76 5.43 -16.65 -21.97
CA PRO A 76 4.87 -16.73 -20.61
C PRO A 76 5.94 -16.69 -19.50
N SER A 77 7.15 -17.12 -19.81
CA SER A 77 8.31 -17.15 -18.91
C SER A 77 9.13 -15.85 -18.87
N GLU A 78 8.77 -14.85 -19.69
CA GLU A 78 9.53 -13.61 -19.79
C GLU A 78 8.75 -12.44 -19.17
N PRO A 79 9.37 -11.66 -18.26
CA PRO A 79 8.80 -10.40 -17.80
C PRO A 79 8.69 -9.39 -18.94
N ARG A 80 7.89 -8.34 -18.74
CA ARG A 80 7.87 -7.20 -19.67
C ARG A 80 8.87 -6.14 -19.20
N PRO A 81 9.54 -5.41 -20.10
CA PRO A 81 10.30 -4.22 -19.68
C PRO A 81 9.37 -3.24 -18.96
N SER A 82 9.79 -2.72 -17.81
CA SER A 82 9.03 -1.69 -17.10
C SER A 82 9.02 -0.41 -17.95
N PRO A 83 7.85 0.14 -18.30
CA PRO A 83 7.78 1.32 -19.15
C PRO A 83 8.17 2.57 -18.36
N LEU A 84 9.43 2.99 -18.48
CA LEU A 84 9.96 4.16 -17.79
C LEU A 84 9.91 5.39 -18.68
N SER A 85 9.52 6.53 -18.10
CA SER A 85 9.58 7.81 -18.78
C SER A 85 11.01 8.37 -18.84
N TYR A 86 11.27 9.25 -19.81
CA TYR A 86 12.54 9.98 -19.89
C TYR A 86 12.85 10.74 -18.58
N VAL A 87 11.82 11.29 -17.93
CA VAL A 87 11.97 12.03 -16.66
C VAL A 87 12.48 11.12 -15.55
N GLU A 88 11.99 9.87 -15.46
CA GLU A 88 12.43 8.93 -14.43
C GLU A 88 13.88 8.48 -14.63
N HIS A 89 14.29 8.25 -15.88
CA HIS A 89 15.69 8.00 -16.22
C HIS A 89 16.59 9.19 -15.91
N ALA A 90 16.12 10.42 -16.21
CA ALA A 90 16.85 11.64 -15.91
C ALA A 90 17.04 11.81 -14.40
N ILE A 91 16.00 11.58 -13.59
CA ILE A 91 16.10 11.64 -12.11
C ILE A 91 17.10 10.60 -11.59
N ALA A 92 17.05 9.36 -12.09
CA ALA A 92 17.94 8.29 -11.66
C ALA A 92 19.44 8.58 -11.90
N THR A 93 19.73 9.32 -12.98
CA THR A 93 21.11 9.63 -13.39
C THR A 93 21.55 11.03 -12.99
N PHE A 94 20.66 11.82 -12.35
CA PHE A 94 20.94 13.21 -12.02
C PHE A 94 22.02 13.28 -10.93
N PRO A 95 23.11 14.07 -11.12
CA PRO A 95 24.16 14.16 -10.14
C PRO A 95 23.66 14.86 -8.87
N THR A 96 23.99 14.28 -7.71
CA THR A 96 23.61 14.82 -6.40
C THR A 96 24.51 16.01 -6.04
N GLU A 97 24.35 17.13 -6.72
CA GLU A 97 25.12 18.36 -6.45
C GLU A 97 24.45 19.24 -5.38
N GLU A 98 23.12 19.20 -5.31
CA GLU A 98 22.36 19.91 -4.28
C GLU A 98 22.30 19.08 -2.98
N PRO A 99 22.43 19.72 -1.81
CA PRO A 99 22.28 19.04 -0.53
C PRO A 99 20.83 18.56 -0.36
N ALA A 100 20.67 17.32 0.12
CA ALA A 100 19.38 16.78 0.48
C ALA A 100 18.64 17.70 1.47
N LEU A 101 17.32 17.81 1.31
CA LEU A 101 16.48 18.58 2.20
C LEU A 101 16.29 17.85 3.53
N SER A 102 15.95 18.60 4.58
CA SER A 102 15.35 17.97 5.75
C SER A 102 13.99 17.37 5.37
N VAL A 103 13.59 16.27 6.01
CA VAL A 103 12.30 15.61 5.70
C VAL A 103 11.10 16.56 5.90
N ARG A 104 11.22 17.51 6.84
CA ARG A 104 10.20 18.53 7.09
C ARG A 104 10.14 19.57 5.98
N ASP A 105 11.28 19.99 5.44
CA ASP A 105 11.31 20.96 4.34
C ASP A 105 10.88 20.32 3.03
N LEU A 106 11.25 19.06 2.78
CA LEU A 106 10.69 18.25 1.70
C LEU A 106 9.16 18.16 1.81
N GLY A 107 8.65 17.86 3.01
CA GLY A 107 7.21 17.78 3.29
C GLY A 107 6.48 19.10 3.02
N ARG A 108 7.05 20.23 3.42
CA ARG A 108 6.52 21.57 3.13
C ARG A 108 6.49 21.85 1.63
N LEU A 109 7.61 21.61 0.94
CA LEU A 109 7.72 21.77 -0.50
C LEU A 109 6.66 20.95 -1.24
N ARG A 110 6.48 19.69 -0.86
CA ARG A 110 5.46 18.81 -1.45
C ARG A 110 4.05 19.37 -1.23
N VAL A 111 3.72 19.82 -0.03
CA VAL A 111 2.41 20.41 0.25
C VAL A 111 2.17 21.69 -0.54
N ASP A 112 3.16 22.55 -0.67
CA ASP A 112 3.05 23.78 -1.47
C ASP A 112 2.82 23.47 -2.95
N LEU A 113 3.55 22.48 -3.50
CA LEU A 113 3.30 21.96 -4.84
C LEU A 113 1.87 21.42 -4.98
N LEU A 114 1.42 20.59 -4.04
CA LEU A 114 0.07 20.02 -4.06
C LEU A 114 -1.02 21.11 -3.99
N HIS A 115 -0.84 22.15 -3.19
CA HIS A 115 -1.76 23.29 -3.17
C HIS A 115 -1.79 24.01 -4.52
N ARG A 116 -0.63 24.21 -5.17
CA ARG A 116 -0.56 24.81 -6.51
C ARG A 116 -1.29 23.96 -7.54
N LEU A 117 -1.06 22.64 -7.55
CA LEU A 117 -1.72 21.70 -8.47
C LEU A 117 -3.23 21.59 -8.21
N SER A 118 -3.68 21.67 -6.95
CA SER A 118 -5.11 21.62 -6.59
C SER A 118 -5.94 22.80 -7.11
N ARG A 119 -5.26 23.87 -7.55
CA ARG A 119 -5.83 25.11 -8.10
C ARG A 119 -5.80 25.17 -9.62
N LEU A 120 -5.29 24.14 -10.30
CA LEU A 120 -5.35 24.05 -11.77
C LEU A 120 -6.80 24.18 -12.27
N PRO A 121 -7.02 24.66 -13.50
CA PRO A 121 -8.36 24.72 -14.08
C PRO A 121 -8.96 23.32 -14.19
N ASP A 122 -10.29 23.25 -14.10
CA ASP A 122 -11.04 22.00 -14.21
C ASP A 122 -11.35 21.70 -15.68
N ASN A 123 -10.29 21.46 -16.46
CA ASN A 123 -10.38 21.26 -17.91
C ASN A 123 -9.48 20.12 -18.40
N THR A 124 -9.68 19.72 -19.65
CA THR A 124 -8.95 18.65 -20.32
C THR A 124 -7.68 19.12 -21.01
N ASP A 125 -7.28 20.37 -20.82
CA ASP A 125 -6.04 20.90 -21.41
C ASP A 125 -4.83 20.22 -20.79
N GLU A 126 -3.76 20.05 -21.57
CA GLU A 126 -2.50 19.51 -21.08
C GLU A 126 -1.89 20.44 -20.02
N VAL A 127 -1.27 19.83 -19.00
CA VAL A 127 -0.57 20.57 -17.95
C VAL A 127 0.65 21.29 -18.54
N GLN A 128 0.81 22.57 -18.19
CA GLN A 128 1.93 23.40 -18.63
C GLN A 128 3.29 22.77 -18.29
N LEU A 129 4.27 22.94 -19.19
CA LEU A 129 5.58 22.32 -19.07
C LEU A 129 6.30 22.73 -17.78
N GLU A 130 6.25 24.01 -17.41
CA GLU A 130 6.93 24.52 -16.21
C GLU A 130 6.40 23.87 -14.92
N LEU A 131 5.11 23.51 -14.90
CA LEU A 131 4.53 22.78 -13.77
C LEU A 131 5.00 21.33 -13.73
N ARG A 132 5.14 20.69 -14.90
CA ARG A 132 5.68 19.32 -15.01
C ARG A 132 7.14 19.28 -14.57
N GLU A 133 7.94 20.26 -14.96
CA GLU A 133 9.32 20.45 -14.49
C GLU A 133 9.38 20.65 -12.98
N GLY A 134 8.49 21.48 -12.41
CA GLY A 134 8.39 21.65 -10.95
C GLY A 134 8.02 20.36 -10.20
N VAL A 135 7.16 19.51 -10.79
CA VAL A 135 6.86 18.17 -10.24
C VAL A 135 8.09 17.28 -10.30
N ALA A 136 8.81 17.25 -11.44
CA ALA A 136 10.03 16.45 -11.60
C ALA A 136 11.13 16.89 -10.62
N GLN A 137 11.32 18.20 -10.42
CA GLN A 137 12.29 18.73 -9.46
C GLN A 137 11.93 18.34 -8.01
N ALA A 138 10.66 18.43 -7.62
CA ALA A 138 10.23 17.98 -6.30
C ALA A 138 10.46 16.48 -6.09
N ALA A 139 10.25 15.66 -7.13
CA ALA A 139 10.51 14.22 -7.09
C ALA A 139 12.02 13.90 -7.01
N LEU A 140 12.87 14.65 -7.70
CA LEU A 140 14.33 14.55 -7.58
C LEU A 140 14.79 14.85 -6.14
N LEU A 141 14.28 15.93 -5.54
CA LEU A 141 14.60 16.27 -4.16
C LEU A 141 14.11 15.20 -3.18
N ALA A 142 12.93 14.60 -3.44
CA ALA A 142 12.44 13.47 -2.65
C ALA A 142 13.36 12.25 -2.77
N TRP A 143 13.78 11.89 -3.98
CA TRP A 143 14.72 10.81 -4.26
C TRP A 143 16.04 10.98 -3.50
N GLN A 144 16.66 12.16 -3.61
CA GLN A 144 17.92 12.49 -2.93
C GLN A 144 17.77 12.49 -1.40
N THR A 145 16.66 13.03 -0.89
CA THR A 145 16.39 13.10 0.55
C THR A 145 16.19 11.72 1.14
N VAL A 146 15.43 10.84 0.47
CA VAL A 146 15.23 9.46 0.91
C VAL A 146 16.53 8.65 0.82
N GLY A 147 17.32 8.82 -0.25
CA GLY A 147 18.63 8.19 -0.34
C GLY A 147 19.56 8.59 0.81
N THR A 148 19.54 9.86 1.23
CA THR A 148 20.29 10.32 2.41
C THR A 148 19.74 9.74 3.70
N LEU A 149 18.41 9.70 3.83
CA LEU A 149 17.71 9.17 5.01
C LEU A 149 17.97 7.67 5.21
N ALA A 150 18.07 6.90 4.13
CA ALA A 150 18.43 5.48 4.14
C ALA A 150 19.82 5.20 4.74
N LEU A 151 20.72 6.19 4.76
CA LEU A 151 22.05 6.09 5.39
C LEU A 151 22.03 6.41 6.89
N THR A 152 20.86 6.75 7.45
CA THR A 152 20.66 7.04 8.87
C THR A 152 20.04 5.84 9.58
N PRO A 153 20.00 5.79 10.93
CA PRO A 153 19.32 4.71 11.65
C PRO A 153 17.78 4.79 11.60
N ALA A 154 17.19 5.63 10.74
CA ALA A 154 15.75 5.77 10.60
C ALA A 154 15.10 4.50 10.03
N THR A 155 13.94 4.12 10.56
CA THR A 155 13.17 2.99 10.01
C THR A 155 12.23 3.47 8.92
N LEU A 156 12.52 3.07 7.67
CA LEU A 156 11.72 3.39 6.47
C LEU A 156 10.90 2.17 6.06
N LEU A 157 9.59 2.37 5.85
CA LEU A 157 8.71 1.30 5.38
C LEU A 157 8.09 1.67 4.04
N TRP A 158 8.08 0.73 3.09
CA TRP A 158 7.42 0.86 1.80
C TRP A 158 6.15 0.03 1.75
N ASN A 159 5.05 0.64 1.31
CA ASN A 159 3.81 -0.07 0.99
C ASN A 159 3.04 0.64 -0.14
N GLU A 160 2.47 -0.15 -1.05
CA GLU A 160 1.63 0.36 -2.15
C GLU A 160 0.17 -0.08 -2.04
N GLU A 161 -0.15 -0.96 -1.10
CA GLU A 161 -1.42 -1.67 -1.02
C GLU A 161 -2.46 -0.96 -0.13
N LEU A 162 -2.00 -0.22 0.89
CA LEU A 162 -2.84 0.47 1.86
C LEU A 162 -2.85 1.99 1.64
N ASP A 163 -3.93 2.62 2.09
CA ASP A 163 -3.93 4.07 2.29
C ASP A 163 -2.82 4.45 3.28
N PRO A 164 -1.97 5.46 2.99
CA PRO A 164 -0.86 5.86 3.84
C PRO A 164 -1.24 6.17 5.29
N ALA A 165 -2.42 6.75 5.54
CA ALA A 165 -2.86 7.02 6.91
C ALA A 165 -3.23 5.72 7.64
N THR A 166 -3.83 4.76 6.93
CA THR A 166 -4.09 3.42 7.48
C THR A 166 -2.80 2.66 7.74
N PHE A 167 -1.83 2.76 6.83
CA PHE A 167 -0.53 2.11 6.99
C PHE A 167 0.23 2.69 8.18
N ILE A 168 0.36 4.02 8.27
CA ILE A 168 0.95 4.70 9.44
C ILE A 168 0.22 4.31 10.72
N GLY A 169 -1.11 4.29 10.73
CA GLY A 169 -1.87 3.91 11.91
C GLY A 169 -1.52 2.50 12.44
N ARG A 170 -1.08 1.59 11.57
CA ARG A 170 -0.64 0.23 11.92
C ARG A 170 0.84 0.11 12.25
N THR A 171 1.65 1.04 11.77
CA THR A 171 3.10 1.00 11.89
C THR A 171 3.68 2.17 12.69
N ILE A 172 2.84 2.96 13.36
CA ILE A 172 3.23 4.20 14.08
C ILE A 172 4.35 3.98 15.10
N LEU A 173 4.39 2.78 15.71
CA LEU A 173 5.37 2.38 16.72
C LEU A 173 6.58 1.64 16.12
N LEU A 174 6.65 1.52 14.80
CA LEU A 174 7.67 0.74 14.08
C LEU A 174 8.40 1.58 13.03
N ALA A 175 7.69 2.49 12.36
CA ALA A 175 8.23 3.35 11.31
C ALA A 175 8.57 4.75 11.83
N ASP A 176 9.71 5.29 11.38
CA ASP A 176 9.98 6.73 11.48
C ASP A 176 9.33 7.47 10.30
N HIS A 177 9.38 6.85 9.11
CA HIS A 177 8.80 7.34 7.87
C HIS A 177 8.17 6.20 7.05
N VAL A 178 7.07 6.53 6.39
CA VAL A 178 6.39 5.67 5.44
C VAL A 178 6.58 6.24 4.04
N LEU A 179 7.09 5.41 3.14
CA LEU A 179 7.30 5.73 1.73
C LEU A 179 6.15 5.18 0.89
N THR A 180 5.73 5.98 -0.08
CA THR A 180 4.59 5.67 -0.96
C THR A 180 4.92 6.07 -2.40
N PRO A 181 4.37 5.40 -3.42
CA PRO A 181 4.59 5.78 -4.81
C PRO A 181 4.16 7.23 -5.09
N ASP A 182 4.98 8.00 -5.79
CA ASP A 182 4.64 9.35 -6.23
C ASP A 182 3.67 9.32 -7.43
N ARG A 183 2.38 9.36 -7.14
CA ARG A 183 1.30 9.36 -8.14
C ARG A 183 1.23 10.66 -8.94
N ILE A 184 1.71 11.77 -8.38
CA ILE A 184 1.76 13.07 -9.07
C ILE A 184 2.85 13.05 -10.13
N LEU A 185 4.05 12.54 -9.81
CA LEU A 185 5.09 12.35 -10.82
C LEU A 185 4.63 11.38 -11.89
N ALA A 186 4.14 10.20 -11.52
CA ALA A 186 3.68 9.20 -12.48
C ALA A 186 2.65 9.79 -13.47
N ALA A 187 1.68 10.57 -12.98
CA ALA A 187 0.74 11.26 -13.83
C ALA A 187 1.40 12.35 -14.70
N ALA A 188 2.28 13.18 -14.13
CA ALA A 188 2.93 14.29 -14.83
C ALA A 188 3.99 13.85 -15.87
N SER A 189 4.57 12.65 -15.70
CA SER A 189 5.50 12.05 -16.66
C SER A 189 4.83 11.65 -17.98
N HIS A 190 3.51 11.47 -17.98
CA HIS A 190 2.71 11.21 -19.18
C HIS A 190 1.91 12.45 -19.61
N ARG A 191 1.30 12.42 -20.81
CA ARG A 191 0.36 13.46 -21.24
C ARG A 191 -0.88 13.42 -20.33
N THR A 192 -0.91 14.29 -19.33
CA THR A 192 -1.99 14.38 -18.35
C THR A 192 -2.73 15.70 -18.43
N THR A 193 -3.98 15.70 -18.01
CA THR A 193 -4.85 16.88 -18.05
C THR A 193 -4.81 17.64 -16.73
N ASN A 194 -5.12 18.94 -16.78
CA ASN A 194 -5.26 19.77 -15.59
C ASN A 194 -6.27 19.19 -14.58
N ALA A 195 -7.43 18.72 -15.06
CA ALA A 195 -8.46 18.11 -14.22
C ALA A 195 -7.96 16.84 -13.50
N ALA A 196 -7.23 15.95 -14.20
CA ALA A 196 -6.70 14.73 -13.61
C ALA A 196 -5.64 15.03 -12.53
N LEU A 197 -4.68 15.91 -12.82
CA LEU A 197 -3.61 16.26 -11.88
C LEU A 197 -4.16 17.04 -10.66
N ARG A 198 -5.15 17.91 -10.88
CA ARG A 198 -5.92 18.59 -9.81
C ARG A 198 -6.61 17.60 -8.89
N HIS A 199 -7.26 16.58 -9.44
CA HIS A 199 -7.96 15.56 -8.65
C HIS A 199 -6.98 14.73 -7.80
N LEU A 200 -5.86 14.30 -8.39
CA LEU A 200 -4.80 13.59 -7.66
C LEU A 200 -4.23 14.46 -6.53
N ALA A 201 -3.91 15.73 -6.82
CA ALA A 201 -3.37 16.65 -5.82
C ALA A 201 -4.33 16.86 -4.64
N ARG A 202 -5.64 17.03 -4.91
CA ARG A 202 -6.67 17.13 -3.86
C ARG A 202 -6.79 15.87 -3.02
N THR A 203 -6.60 14.70 -3.64
CA THR A 203 -6.64 13.43 -2.94
C THR A 203 -5.44 13.30 -2.00
N GLU A 204 -4.23 13.65 -2.45
CA GLU A 204 -3.05 13.65 -1.59
C GLU A 204 -3.11 14.71 -0.48
N LEU A 205 -3.68 15.89 -0.73
CA LEU A 205 -3.87 16.94 0.29
C LEU A 205 -4.74 16.51 1.47
N ARG A 206 -5.55 15.45 1.35
CA ARG A 206 -6.25 14.88 2.52
C ARG A 206 -5.29 14.42 3.62
N ARG A 207 -4.02 14.18 3.25
CA ARG A 207 -2.93 13.73 4.13
C ARG A 207 -1.91 14.84 4.39
N GLU A 208 -2.26 16.11 4.12
CA GLU A 208 -1.38 17.28 4.21
C GLU A 208 -0.53 17.28 5.49
N GLY A 209 -1.13 17.07 6.65
CA GLY A 209 -0.41 17.09 7.92
C GLY A 209 0.69 16.03 8.00
N LEU A 210 0.43 14.80 7.53
CA LEU A 210 1.41 13.71 7.55
C LEU A 210 2.54 13.92 6.54
N ILE A 211 2.22 14.49 5.37
CA ILE A 211 3.19 14.86 4.34
C ILE A 211 4.07 16.01 4.86
N ARG A 212 3.46 17.06 5.40
CA ARG A 212 4.17 18.26 5.91
C ARG A 212 5.14 17.93 7.04
N THR A 213 4.81 16.98 7.90
CA THR A 213 5.71 16.51 8.97
C THR A 213 6.80 15.56 8.46
N GLY A 214 6.76 15.14 7.19
CA GLY A 214 7.69 14.19 6.62
C GLY A 214 7.43 12.73 7.02
N ARG A 215 6.28 12.42 7.63
CA ARG A 215 5.94 11.06 8.08
C ARG A 215 5.46 10.19 6.92
N VAL A 216 4.82 10.81 5.93
CA VAL A 216 4.57 10.23 4.60
C VAL A 216 5.49 10.94 3.62
N ILE A 217 6.26 10.17 2.86
CA ILE A 217 7.09 10.68 1.77
C ILE A 217 6.62 10.02 0.47
N SER A 218 6.24 10.84 -0.50
CA SER A 218 5.99 10.36 -1.87
C SER A 218 7.32 10.23 -2.58
N VAL A 219 7.63 9.02 -3.06
CA VAL A 219 8.91 8.68 -3.66
C VAL A 219 8.67 8.19 -5.07
N PRO A 220 9.44 8.67 -6.05
CA PRO A 220 9.29 8.19 -7.41
C PRO A 220 9.84 6.76 -7.52
N SER A 221 8.99 5.78 -7.89
CA SER A 221 9.41 4.39 -8.08
C SER A 221 10.23 4.20 -9.37
N GLY A 222 9.94 4.99 -10.41
CA GLY A 222 10.60 4.89 -11.70
C GLY A 222 12.12 5.06 -11.65
N PRO A 223 12.69 6.02 -10.90
CA PRO A 223 14.14 6.14 -10.74
C PRO A 223 14.80 4.91 -10.11
N ALA A 224 14.13 4.27 -9.15
CA ALA A 224 14.60 3.01 -8.59
C ALA A 224 14.58 1.91 -9.66
N LEU A 225 13.49 1.77 -10.42
CA LEU A 225 13.41 0.82 -11.54
C LEU A 225 14.37 1.15 -12.68
N ALA A 226 14.74 2.42 -12.89
CA ALA A 226 15.76 2.80 -13.86
C ALA A 226 17.16 2.35 -13.41
N THR A 227 17.39 2.32 -12.09
CA THR A 227 18.67 1.93 -11.50
C THR A 227 18.80 0.40 -11.32
N GLY A 228 17.72 -0.25 -10.88
CA GLY A 228 17.69 -1.67 -10.52
C GLY A 228 16.77 -2.53 -11.40
N GLY A 229 16.26 -1.99 -12.51
CA GLY A 229 15.29 -2.67 -13.37
C GLY A 229 15.79 -4.02 -13.88
N ASP A 230 17.08 -4.15 -14.19
CA ASP A 230 17.68 -5.41 -14.61
C ASP A 230 17.59 -6.47 -13.50
N ALA A 231 17.81 -6.07 -12.24
CA ALA A 231 17.68 -6.98 -11.10
C ALA A 231 16.21 -7.39 -10.88
N ALA A 232 15.27 -6.45 -11.04
CA ALA A 232 13.84 -6.74 -10.95
C ALA A 232 13.39 -7.69 -12.08
N TYR A 233 13.84 -7.43 -13.30
CA TYR A 233 13.59 -8.25 -14.47
C TYR A 233 14.13 -9.67 -14.27
N GLU A 234 15.39 -9.82 -13.89
CA GLU A 234 15.99 -11.14 -13.68
C GLU A 234 15.32 -11.91 -12.53
N ALA A 235 14.98 -11.22 -11.43
CA ALA A 235 14.24 -11.83 -10.34
C ALA A 235 12.83 -12.28 -10.77
N ALA A 236 12.13 -11.48 -11.57
CA ALA A 236 10.82 -11.86 -12.12
C ALA A 236 10.94 -13.01 -13.13
N ARG A 237 11.98 -13.01 -13.97
CA ARG A 237 12.23 -14.07 -14.96
C ARG A 237 12.47 -15.41 -14.27
N LEU A 238 13.30 -15.44 -13.22
CA LEU A 238 13.54 -16.64 -12.43
C LEU A 238 12.24 -17.14 -11.78
N ASP A 239 11.46 -16.25 -11.19
CA ASP A 239 10.17 -16.58 -10.59
C ASP A 239 9.16 -17.14 -11.59
N LEU A 240 9.11 -16.61 -12.82
CA LEU A 240 8.21 -17.10 -13.87
C LEU A 240 8.57 -18.51 -14.35
N THR A 241 9.81 -18.96 -14.14
CA THR A 241 10.21 -20.35 -14.39
C THR A 241 9.88 -21.29 -13.22
N ASN A 242 9.48 -20.76 -12.07
CA ASN A 242 9.11 -21.55 -10.90
C ASN A 242 7.64 -21.97 -10.96
N ALA A 243 7.40 -23.21 -11.40
CA ALA A 243 6.06 -23.78 -11.53
C ALA A 243 5.23 -23.70 -10.24
N GLU A 244 5.82 -23.96 -9.07
CA GLU A 244 5.08 -23.91 -7.79
C GLU A 244 4.56 -22.50 -7.50
N LEU A 245 5.35 -21.48 -7.82
CA LEU A 245 4.98 -20.08 -7.65
C LEU A 245 3.90 -19.68 -8.65
N THR A 246 4.09 -19.99 -9.93
CA THR A 246 3.14 -19.62 -10.99
C THR A 246 1.81 -20.35 -10.83
N ASP A 247 1.81 -21.63 -10.46
CA ASP A 247 0.60 -22.41 -10.22
C ASP A 247 -0.17 -21.89 -9.01
N PHE A 248 0.54 -21.51 -7.94
CA PHE A 248 -0.09 -20.84 -6.79
C PHE A 248 -0.83 -19.58 -7.22
N ILE A 249 -0.21 -18.71 -8.03
CA ILE A 249 -0.85 -17.47 -8.50
C ILE A 249 -2.06 -17.82 -9.35
N ARG A 250 -1.94 -18.74 -10.32
CA ARG A 250 -3.06 -19.20 -11.17
C ARG A 250 -4.26 -19.64 -10.32
N ASP A 251 -4.02 -20.42 -9.26
CA ASP A 251 -5.07 -20.90 -8.36
C ASP A 251 -5.73 -19.77 -7.53
N GLN A 252 -5.02 -18.65 -7.34
CA GLN A 252 -5.57 -17.47 -6.67
C GLN A 252 -6.36 -16.56 -7.60
N LEU A 253 -6.22 -16.67 -8.92
CA LEU A 253 -6.91 -15.76 -9.84
C LEU A 253 -8.43 -15.97 -9.84
N VAL A 254 -9.15 -14.87 -9.92
CA VAL A 254 -10.58 -14.78 -10.14
C VAL A 254 -10.80 -13.92 -11.37
N ILE A 255 -11.41 -14.52 -12.38
CA ILE A 255 -11.58 -13.94 -13.71
C ILE A 255 -13.07 -13.69 -13.93
N GLU A 256 -13.43 -12.42 -14.11
CA GLU A 256 -14.78 -12.01 -14.49
C GLU A 256 -14.81 -11.66 -15.97
N GLY A 257 -15.71 -12.33 -16.70
CA GLY A 257 -15.93 -12.14 -18.14
C GLY A 257 -15.74 -13.44 -18.95
N PRO A 258 -15.81 -13.37 -20.30
CA PRO A 258 -16.00 -12.17 -21.12
C PRO A 258 -17.27 -11.42 -20.75
N THR A 259 -17.14 -10.13 -20.45
CA THR A 259 -18.28 -9.29 -20.05
C THR A 259 -19.14 -8.92 -21.27
N ALA A 260 -20.21 -8.12 -21.09
CA ALA A 260 -21.06 -7.69 -22.21
C ALA A 260 -20.28 -6.96 -23.32
N ARG A 261 -19.14 -6.34 -22.98
CA ARG A 261 -18.22 -5.64 -23.89
C ARG A 261 -16.85 -6.29 -23.94
N GLU A 262 -16.77 -7.59 -24.26
CA GLU A 262 -15.54 -8.38 -24.49
C GLU A 262 -14.31 -7.93 -23.68
N ALA A 263 -14.51 -7.80 -22.38
CA ALA A 263 -13.48 -7.45 -21.42
C ALA A 263 -13.38 -8.55 -20.35
N LEU A 264 -12.16 -8.78 -19.87
CA LEU A 264 -11.87 -9.62 -18.70
C LEU A 264 -11.36 -8.73 -17.57
N PHE A 265 -11.88 -8.97 -16.38
CA PHE A 265 -11.38 -8.41 -15.14
C PHE A 265 -10.71 -9.52 -14.34
N VAL A 266 -9.42 -9.37 -14.03
CA VAL A 266 -8.67 -10.37 -13.25
C VAL A 266 -8.23 -9.75 -11.94
N ASN A 267 -8.41 -10.51 -10.86
CA ASN A 267 -7.91 -10.21 -9.52
C ASN A 267 -7.37 -11.47 -8.86
N ALA A 268 -6.48 -11.33 -7.89
CA ALA A 268 -6.11 -12.41 -6.99
C ALA A 268 -6.94 -12.42 -5.70
N LYS A 269 -7.29 -13.61 -5.22
CA LYS A 269 -7.95 -13.81 -3.91
C LYS A 269 -7.09 -13.21 -2.80
N ASP A 270 -7.75 -12.46 -1.92
CA ASP A 270 -7.14 -11.77 -0.77
C ASP A 270 -6.10 -10.70 -1.12
N ASP A 271 -6.01 -10.25 -2.38
CA ASP A 271 -5.23 -9.05 -2.73
C ASP A 271 -5.98 -7.76 -2.35
N PHE A 272 -5.23 -6.69 -2.11
CA PHE A 272 -5.71 -5.35 -1.79
C PHE A 272 -5.77 -4.41 -2.96
N GLU A 273 -5.42 -4.86 -4.15
CA GLU A 273 -5.64 -4.06 -5.34
C GLU A 273 -7.14 -3.73 -5.45
N HIS A 274 -7.46 -2.44 -5.34
CA HIS A 274 -8.84 -1.98 -5.21
C HIS A 274 -9.57 -1.98 -6.57
N GLU A 275 -8.81 -2.11 -7.66
CA GLU A 275 -9.29 -2.08 -9.04
C GLU A 275 -8.82 -3.34 -9.78
N PRO A 276 -9.74 -4.12 -10.39
CA PRO A 276 -9.34 -5.23 -11.25
C PRO A 276 -8.44 -4.76 -12.38
N HIS A 277 -7.40 -5.53 -12.65
CA HIS A 277 -6.73 -5.42 -13.94
C HIS A 277 -7.72 -5.79 -15.04
N MET A 278 -7.68 -5.03 -16.14
CA MET A 278 -8.62 -5.13 -17.25
C MET A 278 -7.89 -5.52 -18.54
N TRP A 279 -8.36 -6.56 -19.20
CA TRP A 279 -7.92 -6.96 -20.54
C TRP A 279 -9.07 -6.85 -21.51
N LEU A 280 -8.78 -6.31 -22.69
CA LEU A 280 -9.77 -6.11 -23.75
C LEU A 280 -9.48 -7.06 -24.89
N TYR A 281 -10.53 -7.66 -25.44
CA TYR A 281 -10.40 -8.41 -26.67
C TYR A 281 -10.25 -7.45 -27.85
N ALA A 282 -9.21 -7.67 -28.67
CA ALA A 282 -8.95 -6.87 -29.86
C ALA A 282 -9.28 -7.68 -31.12
N HIS A 283 -10.25 -7.21 -31.89
CA HIS A 283 -10.58 -7.75 -33.21
C HIS A 283 -9.68 -7.11 -34.25
N PHE A 284 -8.93 -7.94 -34.99
CA PHE A 284 -8.25 -7.50 -36.20
C PHE A 284 -9.27 -7.06 -37.26
N VAL A 285 -9.10 -5.87 -37.84
CA VAL A 285 -9.95 -5.41 -38.94
C VAL A 285 -9.41 -6.00 -40.25
N PRO A 286 -10.15 -6.92 -40.91
CA PRO A 286 -9.65 -7.57 -42.12
C PRO A 286 -9.38 -6.55 -43.23
N GLY A 287 -8.24 -6.69 -43.92
CA GLY A 287 -7.84 -5.80 -45.01
C GLY A 287 -7.35 -4.41 -44.57
N SER A 288 -7.13 -4.20 -43.26
CA SER A 288 -6.60 -2.93 -42.74
C SER A 288 -5.07 -2.83 -42.74
N VAL A 289 -4.38 -3.86 -43.25
CA VAL A 289 -2.91 -3.87 -43.31
C VAL A 289 -2.45 -2.94 -44.41
N ASP A 290 -1.66 -1.92 -44.07
CA ASP A 290 -1.05 -1.01 -45.02
C ASP A 290 0.27 -1.57 -45.59
N GLU A 291 0.90 -0.83 -46.52
CA GLU A 291 2.17 -1.23 -47.17
C GLU A 291 3.33 -1.35 -46.16
N ASP A 292 3.24 -0.65 -45.02
CA ASP A 292 4.22 -0.66 -43.93
C ASP A 292 3.94 -1.77 -42.88
N GLY A 293 2.85 -2.53 -43.06
CA GLY A 293 2.46 -3.61 -42.16
C GLY A 293 1.68 -3.16 -40.92
N HIS A 294 1.27 -1.90 -40.82
CA HIS A 294 0.36 -1.44 -39.76
C HIS A 294 -1.04 -1.93 -40.04
N PHE A 295 -1.78 -2.26 -38.98
CA PHE A 295 -3.15 -2.74 -39.07
C PHE A 295 -4.04 -2.04 -38.05
N GLN A 296 -5.35 -2.07 -38.31
CA GLN A 296 -6.36 -1.54 -37.41
C GLN A 296 -6.96 -2.65 -36.56
N THR A 297 -7.23 -2.32 -35.29
CA THR A 297 -7.98 -3.19 -34.39
C THR A 297 -9.21 -2.48 -33.86
N ARG A 298 -10.23 -3.28 -33.52
CA ARG A 298 -11.45 -2.82 -32.85
C ARG A 298 -11.58 -3.54 -31.51
N MET A 299 -11.77 -2.78 -30.44
CA MET A 299 -11.98 -3.32 -29.09
C MET A 299 -13.40 -3.02 -28.61
N LEU A 300 -13.79 -3.59 -27.46
CA LEU A 300 -15.12 -3.41 -26.85
C LEU A 300 -16.28 -3.89 -27.75
N GLY A 301 -16.07 -4.98 -28.49
CA GLY A 301 -17.16 -5.65 -29.20
C GLY A 301 -18.22 -6.18 -28.24
N HIS A 302 -19.41 -6.48 -28.77
CA HIS A 302 -20.43 -7.16 -27.98
C HIS A 302 -20.04 -8.61 -27.75
N PHE A 303 -20.34 -9.15 -26.57
CA PHE A 303 -20.17 -10.57 -26.28
C PHE A 303 -20.89 -11.45 -27.31
N ASP A 304 -20.17 -12.39 -27.92
CA ASP A 304 -20.71 -13.41 -28.81
C ASP A 304 -20.64 -14.80 -28.14
N PRO A 305 -21.77 -15.40 -27.72
CA PRO A 305 -21.75 -16.72 -27.09
C PRO A 305 -21.27 -17.85 -28.01
N GLN A 306 -21.14 -17.63 -29.33
CA GLN A 306 -20.63 -18.61 -30.29
C GLN A 306 -19.11 -18.52 -30.49
N HIS A 307 -18.47 -17.44 -30.05
CA HIS A 307 -17.03 -17.24 -30.21
C HIS A 307 -16.23 -18.06 -29.18
N ASP A 308 -15.15 -18.70 -29.62
CA ASP A 308 -14.23 -19.39 -28.71
C ASP A 308 -13.26 -18.42 -28.04
N TYR A 309 -13.66 -17.91 -26.88
CA TYR A 309 -12.81 -17.04 -26.06
C TYR A 309 -11.73 -17.79 -25.26
N GLN A 310 -11.68 -19.13 -25.27
CA GLN A 310 -10.75 -19.89 -24.42
C GLN A 310 -9.27 -19.57 -24.67
N PRO A 311 -8.78 -19.43 -25.92
CA PRO A 311 -7.39 -19.06 -26.16
C PRO A 311 -7.02 -17.69 -25.56
N TRP A 312 -7.91 -16.71 -25.69
CA TRP A 312 -7.70 -15.37 -25.13
C TRP A 312 -7.74 -15.38 -23.59
N ILE A 313 -8.65 -16.13 -22.99
CA ILE A 313 -8.73 -16.29 -21.53
C ILE A 313 -7.44 -16.94 -21.01
N ALA A 314 -6.95 -18.00 -21.67
CA ALA A 314 -5.70 -18.66 -21.29
C ALA A 314 -4.49 -17.70 -21.38
N GLN A 315 -4.39 -16.95 -22.47
CA GLN A 315 -3.36 -15.91 -22.61
C GLN A 315 -3.47 -14.83 -21.52
N THR A 316 -4.69 -14.41 -21.19
CA THR A 316 -4.95 -13.41 -20.15
C THR A 316 -4.52 -13.92 -18.77
N ILE A 317 -4.73 -15.20 -18.49
CA ILE A 317 -4.25 -15.85 -17.25
C ILE A 317 -2.72 -15.79 -17.18
N ASP A 318 -2.04 -16.18 -18.25
CA ASP A 318 -0.57 -16.16 -18.29
C ASP A 318 -0.03 -14.74 -18.13
N ASP A 319 -0.68 -13.75 -18.76
CA ASP A 319 -0.35 -12.34 -18.60
C ASP A 319 -0.60 -11.81 -17.19
N ALA A 320 -1.68 -12.23 -16.53
CA ALA A 320 -1.98 -11.84 -15.15
C ALA A 320 -0.97 -12.45 -14.17
N VAL A 321 -0.60 -13.72 -14.33
CA VAL A 321 0.46 -14.37 -13.54
C VAL A 321 1.77 -13.59 -13.66
N ARG A 322 2.15 -13.26 -14.90
CA ARG A 322 3.33 -12.43 -15.20
C ARG A 322 3.29 -11.09 -14.49
N ALA A 323 2.15 -10.40 -14.57
CA ALA A 323 1.96 -9.09 -13.94
C ALA A 323 2.13 -9.17 -12.41
N TYR A 324 1.55 -10.18 -11.74
CA TYR A 324 1.70 -10.35 -10.30
C TYR A 324 3.14 -10.65 -9.88
N VAL A 325 3.84 -11.55 -10.60
CA VAL A 325 5.25 -11.85 -10.32
C VAL A 325 6.13 -10.60 -10.49
N GLN A 326 5.96 -9.91 -11.61
CA GLN A 326 6.75 -8.72 -11.93
C GLN A 326 6.46 -7.59 -10.94
N ARG A 327 5.20 -7.31 -10.63
CA ARG A 327 4.79 -6.30 -9.64
C ARG A 327 5.50 -6.49 -8.30
N THR A 328 5.54 -7.72 -7.78
CA THR A 328 6.21 -8.01 -6.52
C THR A 328 7.74 -7.89 -6.64
N ALA A 329 8.33 -8.22 -7.80
CA ALA A 329 9.76 -8.03 -8.05
C ALA A 329 10.14 -6.55 -8.06
N ASP A 330 9.39 -5.75 -8.81
CA ASP A 330 9.57 -4.31 -8.93
C ASP A 330 9.48 -3.65 -7.55
N ARG A 331 8.46 -3.99 -6.75
CA ARG A 331 8.27 -3.46 -5.39
C ARG A 331 9.42 -3.79 -4.44
N LEU A 332 9.93 -5.03 -4.48
CA LEU A 332 11.06 -5.43 -3.66
C LEU A 332 12.33 -4.66 -4.02
N VAL A 333 12.61 -4.50 -5.32
CA VAL A 333 13.78 -3.75 -5.80
C VAL A 333 13.65 -2.27 -5.48
N VAL A 334 12.46 -1.68 -5.66
CA VAL A 334 12.20 -0.29 -5.27
C VAL A 334 12.46 -0.10 -3.79
N ALA A 335 11.91 -0.96 -2.93
CA ALA A 335 12.10 -0.89 -1.49
C ALA A 335 13.58 -1.02 -1.08
N ASP A 336 14.32 -1.96 -1.68
CA ASP A 336 15.75 -2.15 -1.42
C ASP A 336 16.57 -0.92 -1.81
N LEU A 337 16.35 -0.36 -3.00
CA LEU A 337 17.07 0.81 -3.49
C LEU A 337 16.81 2.09 -2.68
N VAL A 338 15.62 2.23 -2.11
CA VAL A 338 15.28 3.38 -1.25
C VAL A 338 15.61 3.10 0.23
N GLY A 339 16.22 1.96 0.54
CA GLY A 339 16.61 1.56 1.89
C GLY A 339 15.41 1.34 2.83
N ALA A 340 14.28 0.90 2.29
CA ALA A 340 13.06 0.64 3.05
C ALA A 340 12.72 -0.84 3.15
N GLU A 341 12.09 -1.23 4.26
CA GLU A 341 11.47 -2.56 4.37
C GLU A 341 10.17 -2.57 3.55
N TYR A 342 10.08 -3.47 2.57
CA TYR A 342 8.80 -3.75 1.91
C TYR A 342 7.85 -4.46 2.86
N VAL A 343 6.70 -3.85 3.15
CA VAL A 343 5.68 -4.42 4.04
C VAL A 343 4.48 -4.83 3.21
N ALA A 344 4.35 -6.15 2.98
CA ALA A 344 3.15 -6.70 2.35
C ALA A 344 1.96 -6.55 3.29
N ALA A 345 0.95 -5.82 2.85
CA ALA A 345 -0.28 -5.66 3.61
C ALA A 345 -1.29 -6.76 3.26
N SER A 346 -1.37 -7.20 1.99
CA SER A 346 -2.27 -8.29 1.61
C SER A 346 -1.63 -9.68 1.87
N PRO A 347 -2.41 -10.70 2.25
CA PRO A 347 -2.01 -12.07 2.43
C PRO A 347 -1.71 -12.75 1.12
N PHE A 348 -2.33 -12.30 0.03
CA PHE A 348 -1.90 -12.72 -1.29
C PHE A 348 -0.41 -12.40 -1.46
N GLU A 349 -0.04 -11.13 -1.31
CA GLU A 349 1.33 -10.67 -1.44
C GLU A 349 2.26 -11.32 -0.40
N ALA A 350 1.83 -11.42 0.86
CA ALA A 350 2.61 -12.08 1.91
C ALA A 350 2.90 -13.56 1.61
N ARG A 351 1.90 -14.29 1.11
CA ARG A 351 2.02 -15.70 0.70
C ARG A 351 2.87 -15.85 -0.56
N LEU A 352 2.82 -14.87 -1.46
CA LEU A 352 3.64 -14.80 -2.66
C LEU A 352 5.11 -14.61 -2.29
N LEU A 353 5.44 -13.60 -1.48
CA LEU A 353 6.80 -13.35 -0.97
C LEU A 353 7.42 -14.56 -0.28
N ARG A 354 6.64 -15.22 0.59
CA ARG A 354 7.11 -16.42 1.30
C ARG A 354 7.38 -17.61 0.36
N ARG A 355 6.65 -17.74 -0.74
CA ARG A 355 6.90 -18.79 -1.74
C ARG A 355 8.09 -18.45 -2.63
N ARG A 356 8.23 -17.18 -3.01
CA ARG A 356 9.37 -16.66 -3.76
C ARG A 356 10.68 -16.94 -3.02
N ASN A 357 10.69 -16.66 -1.73
CA ASN A 357 11.83 -16.94 -0.88
C ASN A 357 11.36 -17.58 0.44
N PRO A 358 11.49 -18.91 0.59
CA PRO A 358 11.11 -19.62 1.83
C PRO A 358 11.88 -19.16 3.08
N THR A 359 13.05 -18.52 2.89
CA THR A 359 13.85 -17.93 3.97
C THR A 359 13.52 -16.47 4.24
N PHE A 360 12.66 -15.86 3.41
CA PHE A 360 12.12 -14.52 3.66
C PHE A 360 11.42 -14.53 5.02
N THR A 361 11.98 -13.76 5.94
CA THR A 361 11.38 -13.53 7.24
C THR A 361 10.80 -12.12 7.19
N PRO A 362 9.47 -11.96 7.20
CA PRO A 362 8.85 -10.64 7.25
C PRO A 362 9.40 -9.89 8.46
N GLY A 363 9.74 -8.62 8.28
CA GLY A 363 10.24 -7.81 9.38
C GLY A 363 9.14 -7.48 10.40
N PRO A 364 9.51 -6.86 11.53
CA PRO A 364 8.57 -6.47 12.57
C PRO A 364 7.39 -5.64 12.10
N ALA A 365 7.60 -4.79 11.09
CA ALA A 365 6.55 -3.96 10.51
C ALA A 365 5.48 -4.80 9.82
N SER A 366 5.89 -5.86 9.12
CA SER A 366 4.97 -6.86 8.58
C SER A 366 4.18 -7.56 9.69
N ALA A 367 4.82 -7.88 10.81
CA ALA A 367 4.12 -8.41 11.99
C ALA A 367 3.10 -7.41 12.55
N GLY A 368 3.41 -6.12 12.61
CA GLY A 368 2.52 -5.08 13.10
C GLY A 368 1.32 -4.79 12.19
N VAL A 369 1.47 -4.93 10.87
CA VAL A 369 0.35 -4.77 9.93
C VAL A 369 -0.66 -5.93 10.01
N TRP A 370 -0.20 -7.13 10.38
CA TRP A 370 -1.03 -8.34 10.44
C TRP A 370 -1.46 -8.74 11.85
N ALA A 371 -0.71 -8.33 12.88
CA ALA A 371 -1.20 -8.39 14.24
C ALA A 371 -2.45 -7.50 14.28
N ASP A 372 -3.52 -7.98 14.91
CA ASP A 372 -4.69 -7.17 15.29
C ASP A 372 -4.28 -6.13 16.34
N VAL A 373 -3.18 -5.39 16.11
CA VAL A 373 -2.86 -4.14 16.77
C VAL A 373 -4.15 -3.34 16.69
N PRO A 374 -4.78 -2.98 17.81
CA PRO A 374 -6.05 -2.28 17.80
C PRO A 374 -5.88 -1.11 16.86
N VAL A 375 -6.46 -1.30 15.67
CA VAL A 375 -6.42 -0.30 14.64
C VAL A 375 -7.06 0.88 15.33
N LEU A 376 -6.37 2.01 15.35
CA LEU A 376 -6.97 3.25 15.81
C LEU A 376 -7.97 3.66 14.72
N ARG A 377 -9.05 2.87 14.55
CA ARG A 377 -9.97 2.77 13.40
C ARG A 377 -10.73 4.07 13.13
N SER A 378 -10.56 5.05 14.00
CA SER A 378 -11.23 6.34 13.96
C SER A 378 -10.27 7.53 13.86
N LEU A 379 -8.95 7.31 13.81
CA LEU A 379 -8.02 8.41 13.70
C LEU A 379 -7.90 8.85 12.24
N GLU A 380 -8.45 10.02 11.96
CA GLU A 380 -8.17 10.73 10.73
C GLU A 380 -6.69 11.17 10.70
N SER A 381 -6.16 11.49 9.52
CA SER A 381 -4.78 11.95 9.36
C SER A 381 -4.43 13.11 10.31
N LYS A 382 -5.39 13.99 10.60
CA LYS A 382 -5.23 15.12 11.53
C LYS A 382 -4.97 14.67 12.98
N ASP A 383 -5.56 13.56 13.40
CA ASP A 383 -5.44 13.06 14.77
C ASP A 383 -4.16 12.22 14.92
N LEU A 384 -3.77 11.49 13.87
CA LEU A 384 -2.46 10.85 13.78
C LEU A 384 -1.32 11.86 13.90
N VAL A 385 -1.44 13.02 13.25
CA VAL A 385 -0.43 14.09 13.35
C VAL A 385 -0.32 14.63 14.77
N LYS A 386 -1.44 14.81 15.48
CA LYS A 386 -1.40 15.24 16.89
C LYS A 386 -0.64 14.24 17.75
N ILE A 387 -0.95 12.95 17.61
CA ILE A 387 -0.26 11.89 18.34
C ILE A 387 1.23 11.87 17.99
N LEU A 388 1.57 11.92 16.71
CA LEU A 388 2.96 11.91 16.23
C LEU A 388 3.77 13.15 16.62
N ASN A 389 3.10 14.26 16.97
CA ASN A 389 3.75 15.49 17.43
C ASN A 389 3.94 15.51 18.96
N GLU A 390 3.34 14.59 19.72
CA GLU A 390 3.67 14.32 21.14
C GLU A 390 4.99 13.51 21.20
N ASP A 391 6.04 14.10 20.61
CA ASP A 391 7.22 13.43 20.04
C ASP A 391 7.97 12.58 21.09
N GLU A 392 8.09 13.05 22.34
CA GLU A 392 8.82 12.33 23.39
C GLU A 392 8.10 11.04 23.84
N ALA A 393 6.78 11.08 24.04
CA ALA A 393 6.02 9.93 24.51
C ALA A 393 5.91 8.85 23.43
N VAL A 394 5.69 9.26 22.18
CA VAL A 394 5.65 8.32 21.05
C VAL A 394 7.04 7.75 20.76
N HIS A 395 8.10 8.53 20.90
CA HIS A 395 9.47 8.06 20.70
C HIS A 395 9.92 7.08 21.80
N ASP A 396 9.62 7.35 23.08
CA ASP A 396 9.87 6.40 24.18
C ASP A 396 9.10 5.09 23.96
N LEU A 397 7.83 5.19 23.56
CA LEU A 397 7.00 4.02 23.26
C LEU A 397 7.54 3.24 22.05
N ARG A 398 7.94 3.92 20.98
CA ARG A 398 8.60 3.30 19.81
C ARG A 398 9.88 2.58 20.24
N GLY A 399 10.70 3.19 21.08
CA GLY A 399 11.89 2.57 21.65
C GLY A 399 11.57 1.28 22.41
N ARG A 400 10.53 1.30 23.26
CA ARG A 400 10.09 0.11 24.01
C ARG A 400 9.55 -0.99 23.10
N VAL A 401 8.72 -0.64 22.11
CA VAL A 401 8.18 -1.60 21.13
C VAL A 401 9.32 -2.22 20.32
N GLN A 402 10.23 -1.41 19.79
CA GLN A 402 11.38 -1.89 19.04
C GLN A 402 12.27 -2.81 19.89
N LEU A 403 12.50 -2.49 21.17
CA LEU A 403 13.26 -3.36 22.09
C LEU A 403 12.53 -4.69 22.36
N ALA A 404 11.23 -4.64 22.63
CA ALA A 404 10.42 -5.83 22.87
C ALA A 404 10.37 -6.74 21.63
N VAL A 405 10.17 -6.16 20.45
CA VAL A 405 10.22 -6.86 19.16
C VAL A 405 11.60 -7.46 18.90
N LYS A 406 12.68 -6.70 19.11
CA LYS A 406 14.07 -7.21 18.93
C LYS A 406 14.38 -8.38 19.88
N SER A 407 13.71 -8.45 21.02
CA SER A 407 13.86 -9.55 21.97
C SER A 407 13.08 -10.82 21.60
N ALA A 408 12.12 -10.72 20.67
CA ALA A 408 11.33 -11.85 20.21
C ALA A 408 12.05 -12.63 19.10
N SER A 409 12.05 -13.96 19.22
CA SER A 409 12.79 -14.86 18.33
C SER A 409 12.09 -15.18 17.00
N ASP A 410 10.81 -14.87 16.87
CA ASP A 410 9.99 -15.14 15.67
C ASP A 410 8.85 -14.12 15.49
N LEU A 411 8.23 -14.15 14.32
CA LEU A 411 7.09 -13.28 13.96
C LEU A 411 5.91 -13.43 14.94
N ALA A 412 5.74 -14.62 15.53
CA ALA A 412 4.74 -14.91 16.57
C ALA A 412 4.97 -14.07 17.80
N GLY A 413 6.19 -14.13 18.32
CA GLY A 413 6.62 -13.41 19.50
C GLY A 413 6.63 -11.91 19.25
N GLN A 414 7.00 -11.47 18.05
CA GLN A 414 6.94 -10.06 17.66
C GLN A 414 5.50 -9.54 17.64
N ALA A 415 4.60 -10.22 16.93
CA ALA A 415 3.17 -9.87 16.89
C ALA A 415 2.55 -9.87 18.30
N LYS A 416 2.87 -10.87 19.12
CA LYS A 416 2.40 -10.97 20.50
C LYS A 416 2.95 -9.84 21.38
N ALA A 417 4.23 -9.51 21.27
CA ALA A 417 4.85 -8.42 22.02
C ALA A 417 4.22 -7.07 21.64
N ILE A 418 3.99 -6.84 20.35
CA ILE A 418 3.29 -5.64 19.87
C ILE A 418 1.85 -5.62 20.42
N GLN A 419 1.13 -6.73 20.34
CA GLN A 419 -0.25 -6.82 20.85
C GLN A 419 -0.32 -6.59 22.36
N GLU A 420 0.55 -7.21 23.16
CA GLU A 420 0.62 -7.02 24.61
C GLU A 420 0.88 -5.55 24.98
N LEU A 421 1.80 -4.90 24.28
CA LEU A 421 2.08 -3.47 24.47
C LEU A 421 0.90 -2.60 24.04
N THR A 422 0.21 -2.97 22.96
CA THR A 422 -0.93 -2.16 22.47
C THR A 422 -2.17 -2.35 23.33
N ASP A 423 -2.43 -3.57 23.82
CA ASP A 423 -3.49 -3.84 24.79
C ASP A 423 -3.26 -3.07 26.11
N GLU A 424 -2.00 -2.91 26.53
CA GLU A 424 -1.62 -2.10 27.69
C GLU A 424 -1.89 -0.60 27.47
N LEU A 425 -1.63 -0.10 26.26
CA LEU A 425 -1.94 1.29 25.85
C LEU A 425 -3.44 1.55 25.76
N ASP A 426 -4.20 0.64 25.13
CA ASP A 426 -5.65 0.75 25.00
C ASP A 426 -6.35 0.67 26.35
N HIS A 427 -5.88 -0.21 27.24
CA HIS A 427 -6.35 -0.29 28.61
C HIS A 427 -6.12 1.02 29.36
N SER A 428 -4.95 1.64 29.17
CA SER A 428 -4.59 2.91 29.80
C SER A 428 -5.40 4.10 29.24
N SER A 429 -5.64 4.12 27.92
CA SER A 429 -6.43 5.13 27.22
C SER A 429 -7.92 5.11 27.61
N ALA A 430 -8.53 3.93 27.68
CA ALA A 430 -9.94 3.78 28.08
C ALA A 430 -10.19 4.23 29.54
N ILE A 431 -9.21 4.04 30.42
CA ILE A 431 -9.26 4.52 31.81
C ILE A 431 -9.17 6.05 31.86
N LEU A 432 -8.32 6.66 31.01
CA LEU A 432 -8.18 8.10 30.91
C LEU A 432 -9.46 8.77 30.38
N ASP A 433 -10.06 8.24 29.32
CA ASP A 433 -11.29 8.80 28.73
C ASP A 433 -12.48 8.72 29.70
N ARG A 434 -12.55 7.67 30.53
CA ARG A 434 -13.56 7.54 31.59
C ARG A 434 -13.35 8.55 32.71
N LYS A 435 -12.10 8.81 33.11
CA LYS A 435 -11.76 9.85 34.10
C LYS A 435 -12.09 11.25 33.60
N LEU A 436 -11.75 11.57 32.34
CA LEU A 436 -12.06 12.86 31.72
C LEU A 436 -13.58 13.11 31.61
N ARG A 437 -14.39 12.09 31.33
CA ARG A 437 -15.86 12.21 31.35
C ARG A 437 -16.41 12.43 32.75
N THR A 438 -15.79 11.84 33.77
CA THR A 438 -16.20 11.99 35.17
C THR A 438 -15.77 13.36 35.70
N GLU A 439 -14.58 13.85 35.35
CA GLU A 439 -14.13 15.21 35.66
C GLU A 439 -14.97 16.27 34.95
N ARG A 440 -15.36 16.07 33.68
CA ARG A 440 -16.31 16.96 32.98
C ARG A 440 -17.70 16.99 33.62
N ALA A 441 -18.10 15.96 34.35
CA ALA A 441 -19.34 15.98 35.13
C ALA A 441 -19.21 16.79 36.45
N TYR A 442 -17.99 17.01 36.93
CA TYR A 442 -17.69 17.76 38.16
C TYR A 442 -17.04 19.14 37.92
N SER A 443 -16.54 19.44 36.73
CA SER A 443 -15.89 20.72 36.39
C SER A 443 -16.86 21.80 35.88
N ALA A 444 -18.17 21.63 36.07
CA ALA A 444 -19.16 22.69 35.85
C ALA A 444 -19.08 23.82 36.91
N ILE A 445 -18.15 23.75 37.87
CA ILE A 445 -17.93 24.81 38.85
C ILE A 445 -16.43 25.16 38.86
N THR A 446 -16.14 26.37 38.36
CA THR A 446 -14.93 27.21 38.45
C THR A 446 -13.90 27.16 37.30
N PRO A 447 -13.54 28.32 36.71
CA PRO A 447 -12.50 28.45 35.69
C PRO A 447 -11.11 28.82 36.27
N ALA A 448 -10.07 28.49 35.49
CA ALA A 448 -8.70 29.02 35.48
C ALA A 448 -7.57 28.29 36.28
N ALA A 449 -6.45 28.15 35.55
CA ALA A 449 -5.04 28.17 35.97
C ALA A 449 -4.28 26.84 36.25
N LEU A 450 -2.99 26.90 35.84
CA LEU A 450 -1.81 26.03 36.07
C LEU A 450 -1.52 25.04 34.91
N GLY A 451 -0.42 25.14 34.14
CA GLY A 451 0.84 25.84 34.33
C GLY A 451 1.95 24.87 34.76
N THR A 452 2.86 24.55 33.82
CA THR A 452 4.24 24.03 34.01
C THR A 452 4.49 22.86 34.97
N ALA A 453 4.95 21.73 34.44
CA ALA A 453 5.77 20.78 35.19
C ALA A 453 6.90 20.25 34.29
N GLY A 454 8.13 20.72 34.56
CA GLY A 454 9.34 20.32 33.86
C GLY A 454 9.83 18.93 34.28
N LEU A 455 10.47 18.24 33.35
CA LEU A 455 11.01 16.90 33.52
C LEU A 455 12.49 16.99 33.88
N VAL A 456 12.88 16.45 35.04
CA VAL A 456 14.28 16.31 35.48
C VAL A 456 14.71 14.87 35.25
N ILE A 457 15.77 14.67 34.46
CA ILE A 457 16.34 13.37 34.13
C ILE A 457 17.47 13.05 35.12
N GLY A 458 17.34 11.94 35.86
CA GLY A 458 18.41 11.37 36.68
C GLY A 458 19.01 10.13 36.00
N ALA A 459 20.31 10.21 35.67
CA ALA A 459 21.10 9.12 35.13
C ALA A 459 21.54 8.13 36.24
N ALA A 460 21.43 6.82 36.00
CA ALA A 460 22.23 5.80 36.68
C ALA A 460 22.28 4.50 35.84
N GLY A 461 23.49 4.11 35.44
CA GLY A 461 23.74 2.97 34.55
C GLY A 461 23.86 1.60 35.25
N GLY A 462 24.09 0.57 34.42
CA GLY A 462 24.62 -0.74 34.81
C GLY A 462 23.73 -1.95 34.53
N VAL A 463 24.13 -2.77 33.56
CA VAL A 463 23.68 -4.16 33.29
C VAL A 463 24.32 -5.08 34.37
N PRO A 464 23.62 -6.04 35.03
CA PRO A 464 23.24 -7.33 34.38
C PRO A 464 21.98 -8.07 34.89
N GLY A 465 21.46 -8.97 34.05
CA GLY A 465 20.85 -10.24 34.49
C GLY A 465 19.33 -10.38 34.36
N PHE A 466 18.90 -11.12 33.32
CA PHE A 466 17.53 -11.59 33.10
C PHE A 466 17.02 -12.51 34.22
N ALA A 467 15.90 -12.14 34.86
CA ALA A 467 14.73 -12.99 35.15
C ALA A 467 13.87 -12.35 36.25
N GLY A 468 12.63 -11.97 35.92
CA GLY A 468 11.54 -11.82 36.88
C GLY A 468 11.61 -10.63 37.86
N ALA A 469 10.71 -9.67 37.66
CA ALA A 469 10.37 -8.55 38.53
C ALA A 469 11.32 -7.33 38.49
N ALA A 470 10.85 -6.25 37.84
CA ALA A 470 10.68 -4.91 38.42
C ALA A 470 10.63 -3.85 37.30
N ILE A 471 9.43 -3.35 36.99
CA ILE A 471 9.27 -1.94 36.61
C ILE A 471 8.30 -1.36 37.62
N GLY A 472 8.87 -0.95 38.75
CA GLY A 472 8.20 -0.16 39.76
C GLY A 472 9.01 1.10 39.97
N ALA A 473 8.67 2.17 39.23
CA ALA A 473 8.81 3.58 39.62
C ALA A 473 8.61 4.51 38.40
N VAL A 474 7.37 4.61 37.90
CA VAL A 474 6.79 5.93 37.59
C VAL A 474 5.40 5.93 38.20
N ALA A 475 5.30 6.54 39.38
CA ALA A 475 4.05 6.73 40.09
C ALA A 475 3.25 7.84 39.39
N GLY A 476 2.39 7.43 38.48
CA GLY A 476 1.36 8.24 37.86
C GLY A 476 0.67 7.38 36.81
N ILE A 477 -0.62 7.06 37.02
CA ILE A 477 -1.46 6.08 36.28
C ILE A 477 -1.28 4.67 36.91
N VAL A 478 -2.16 4.06 37.72
CA VAL A 478 -3.56 3.54 37.57
C VAL A 478 -4.13 3.22 39.00
N PRO A 479 -5.44 2.91 39.26
CA PRO A 479 -5.97 1.51 39.23
C PRO A 479 -7.49 1.42 38.84
N TRP A 480 -8.19 0.30 38.58
CA TRP A 480 -7.99 -1.06 38.04
C TRP A 480 -9.40 -1.72 37.92
N ILE A 481 -9.65 -2.48 36.83
CA ILE A 481 -10.61 -3.60 36.59
C ILE A 481 -12.14 -3.50 36.30
N GLY A 482 -12.52 -4.30 35.27
CA GLY A 482 -13.66 -5.26 35.21
C GLY A 482 -14.42 -5.26 33.85
N ALA A 483 -14.70 -6.34 33.09
CA ALA A 483 -14.53 -7.81 33.12
C ALA A 483 -14.69 -8.35 31.66
N ARG A 484 -13.86 -9.24 31.09
CA ARG A 484 -13.67 -10.70 31.28
C ARG A 484 -14.70 -11.66 30.63
N ARG A 485 -15.03 -11.52 29.33
CA ARG A 485 -15.78 -12.59 28.60
C ARG A 485 -15.33 -13.01 27.17
N ASN A 486 -14.39 -12.33 26.50
CA ASN A 486 -13.90 -12.74 25.14
C ASN A 486 -12.50 -13.38 25.10
N ALA A 487 -11.76 -13.38 26.20
CA ALA A 487 -10.42 -13.98 26.34
C ALA A 487 -10.33 -15.52 26.15
N ARG A 488 -11.37 -16.18 25.61
CA ARG A 488 -11.39 -17.59 25.23
C ARG A 488 -11.37 -17.82 23.70
N ARG A 489 -11.41 -16.77 22.86
CA ARG A 489 -11.25 -16.86 21.38
C ARG A 489 -9.99 -16.14 20.86
N ASP A 490 -9.52 -15.11 21.54
CA ASP A 490 -8.53 -14.16 20.98
C ASP A 490 -7.05 -14.61 21.09
N ALA A 491 -6.80 -15.83 21.62
CA ALA A 491 -5.49 -16.51 21.57
C ALA A 491 -5.44 -17.65 20.54
N ALA A 492 -6.55 -17.93 19.86
CA ALA A 492 -6.72 -19.10 19.00
C ALA A 492 -6.11 -18.92 17.60
N TYR A 493 -4.84 -18.51 17.51
CA TYR A 493 -3.86 -18.95 16.49
C TYR A 493 -2.49 -18.29 16.75
N LEU A 494 -2.07 -18.13 18.02
CA LEU A 494 -0.65 -18.02 18.37
C LEU A 494 0.06 -19.28 17.87
N PHE A 495 0.39 -19.30 16.57
CA PHE A 495 1.14 -20.32 15.85
C PHE A 495 0.71 -21.74 16.20
N VAL A 496 -0.17 -22.37 15.40
CA VAL A 496 -0.60 -23.76 15.65
C VAL A 496 0.55 -24.72 15.95
N THR A 497 1.80 -24.45 15.57
CA THR A 497 2.91 -25.22 16.12
C THR A 497 4.22 -24.45 16.25
N ALA A 498 4.42 -23.78 17.39
CA ALA A 498 5.68 -23.87 18.13
C ALA A 498 5.95 -25.32 18.67
N ARG A 499 5.28 -26.35 18.10
CA ARG A 499 5.14 -27.69 18.69
C ARG A 499 5.01 -28.84 17.69
N ARG A 500 5.88 -28.90 16.67
CA ARG A 500 6.41 -30.19 16.21
C ARG A 500 7.94 -30.15 16.17
N ARG A 501 8.54 -29.94 17.34
CA ARG A 501 9.93 -30.38 17.60
C ARG A 501 9.88 -31.87 17.93
N LYS A 502 10.67 -32.66 17.19
CA LYS A 502 10.87 -34.12 17.26
C LYS A 502 9.72 -34.99 16.73
N ARG A 503 9.76 -35.24 15.41
CA ARG A 503 9.96 -36.59 14.87
C ARG A 503 10.58 -36.49 13.49
#